data_AF-A0A496LFD7-F1
#
_entry.id   AF-A0A496LFD7-F1
#
_cell.length_a   1.000
_cell.length_b   1.000
_cell.length_c   1.000
_cell.angle_alpha   90.00
_cell.angle_beta   90.00
_cell.angle_gamma   90.00
#
_symmetry.space_group_name_H-M   'P 1'
#
loop_
_entity.id
_entity.type
_entity.pdbx_description
1 polymer ?
#
loop_
_entity_poly.entity_id
_entity_poly.type
_entity_poly.pdbx_seq_one_letter_code
_entity_poly.pdbx_strand_id
1 'polypeptide(L)'
;MAVTKAQVAQLYVALFNRAPEGAGLNAWVSAGVFRDQAQTADAMLQSPAIAAYFNGRIDTNRGYVENIYKNILGKDYSQDPDGINAWVRHLELGHTRGETLVTLFQVARSPEAIAADPTAAAVFANKTAIAAYMAEKITDIESDGSGNFNYAPFQQIIETTNSTNLEEQKAKIDQLADAAKPGSKIFTTGVDTLKGTEGDDTFSAVYYSGDGDKTSTLSSLDTLDGLGGKDTLKVTVLKNGSNSQLDLDNIDNAMRGVTNIENLEIRSEVTIKAPVAPVLMSKLNKGLDNLSITSPGDIKLETDTK
;
A
#
# COMPACT_ATOMS: atom_id res chain seq x y z
N MET A 1 6.45 27.18 5.02
CA MET A 1 6.77 26.50 3.74
C MET A 1 5.48 25.94 3.18
N ALA A 2 5.34 25.86 1.85
CA ALA A 2 4.18 25.24 1.23
C ALA A 2 4.08 23.75 1.62
N VAL A 3 2.86 23.24 1.74
CA VAL A 3 2.60 21.84 2.07
C VAL A 3 3.13 20.90 0.97
N THR A 4 3.74 19.78 1.37
CA THR A 4 4.26 18.75 0.45
C THR A 4 3.25 17.63 0.21
N LYS A 5 3.48 16.82 -0.84
CA LYS A 5 2.70 15.60 -1.11
C LYS A 5 2.65 14.65 0.10
N ALA A 6 3.81 14.40 0.72
CA ALA A 6 3.90 13.53 1.90
C ALA A 6 3.11 14.10 3.09
N GLN A 7 3.12 15.42 3.29
CA GLN A 7 2.33 16.06 4.35
C GLN A 7 0.84 15.99 4.09
N VAL A 8 0.39 16.15 2.84
CA VAL A 8 -1.02 15.95 2.47
C VAL A 8 -1.44 14.50 2.70
N ALA A 9 -0.64 13.52 2.29
CA ALA A 9 -0.91 12.09 2.55
C ALA A 9 -1.05 11.80 4.06
N GLN A 10 -0.23 12.42 4.91
CA GLN A 10 -0.35 12.31 6.37
C GLN A 10 -1.67 12.85 6.90
N LEU A 11 -2.12 14.00 6.39
CA LEU A 11 -3.40 14.59 6.77
C LEU A 11 -4.57 13.67 6.40
N TYR A 12 -4.50 13.03 5.23
CA TYR A 12 -5.52 12.07 4.80
C TYR A 12 -5.63 10.87 5.75
N VAL A 13 -4.49 10.29 6.13
CA VAL A 13 -4.44 9.20 7.11
C VAL A 13 -5.02 9.65 8.45
N ALA A 14 -4.56 10.77 8.98
CA ALA A 14 -4.92 11.20 10.32
C ALA A 14 -6.38 11.63 10.45
N LEU A 15 -6.89 12.38 9.47
CA LEU A 15 -8.26 12.89 9.50
C LEU A 15 -9.25 11.79 9.11
N PHE A 16 -8.99 11.08 8.00
CA PHE A 16 -9.98 10.23 7.33
C PHE A 16 -9.71 8.73 7.46
N ASN A 17 -8.60 8.31 8.08
CA ASN A 17 -8.15 6.90 8.10
C ASN A 17 -8.15 6.28 6.70
N ARG A 18 -7.76 7.09 5.71
CA ARG A 18 -7.87 6.79 4.29
C ARG A 18 -6.66 7.35 3.55
N ALA A 19 -6.21 6.66 2.52
CA ALA A 19 -5.22 7.21 1.60
C ALA A 19 -5.87 8.12 0.55
N PRO A 20 -5.17 9.16 0.06
CA PRO A 20 -5.60 9.87 -1.13
C PRO A 20 -5.20 9.12 -2.41
N GLU A 21 -5.96 9.41 -3.45
CA GLU A 21 -5.61 9.26 -4.85
C GLU A 21 -4.76 10.44 -5.34
N GLY A 22 -4.06 10.26 -6.46
CA GLY A 22 -3.11 11.26 -6.97
C GLY A 22 -3.73 12.62 -7.27
N ALA A 23 -4.88 12.65 -7.95
CA ALA A 23 -5.58 13.87 -8.34
C ALA A 23 -6.00 14.70 -7.11
N GLY A 24 -6.68 14.07 -6.14
CA GLY A 24 -7.08 14.72 -4.89
C GLY A 24 -5.90 15.23 -4.08
N LEU A 25 -4.83 14.43 -3.95
CA LEU A 25 -3.61 14.88 -3.28
C LEU A 25 -2.99 16.11 -3.95
N ASN A 26 -2.87 16.08 -5.28
CA ASN A 26 -2.28 17.19 -6.05
C ASN A 26 -3.14 18.47 -5.98
N ALA A 27 -4.48 18.33 -5.89
CA ALA A 27 -5.38 19.45 -5.69
C ALA A 27 -5.11 20.17 -4.36
N TRP A 28 -4.91 19.42 -3.27
CA TRP A 28 -4.56 20.01 -1.97
C TRP A 28 -3.19 20.66 -1.94
N VAL A 29 -2.18 20.04 -2.57
CA VAL A 29 -0.85 20.66 -2.70
C VAL A 29 -0.93 21.96 -3.50
N SER A 30 -1.69 21.98 -4.60
CA SER A 30 -1.85 23.17 -5.44
C SER A 30 -2.63 24.28 -4.73
N ALA A 31 -3.68 23.94 -3.98
CA ALA A 31 -4.40 24.90 -3.14
C ALA A 31 -3.57 25.38 -1.93
N GLY A 32 -2.57 24.58 -1.53
CA GLY A 32 -1.67 24.83 -0.41
C GLY A 32 -0.41 25.59 -0.75
N VAL A 33 -0.26 26.16 -1.96
CA VAL A 33 0.92 26.96 -2.34
C VAL A 33 1.19 28.10 -1.36
N PHE A 34 0.15 28.61 -0.68
CA PHE A 34 0.23 29.63 0.36
C PHE A 34 -0.11 29.12 1.76
N ARG A 35 -0.23 27.80 1.96
CA ARG A 35 -0.57 27.19 3.25
C ARG A 35 0.52 26.22 3.68
N ASP A 36 0.84 26.24 4.97
CA ASP A 36 1.58 25.14 5.56
C ASP A 36 0.67 23.93 5.84
N GLN A 37 1.22 22.90 6.46
CA GLN A 37 0.48 21.67 6.78
C GLN A 37 -0.67 21.91 7.76
N ALA A 38 -0.52 22.79 8.75
CA ALA A 38 -1.54 23.08 9.75
C ALA A 38 -2.71 23.84 9.11
N GLN A 39 -2.40 24.88 8.33
CA GLN A 39 -3.39 25.64 7.57
C GLN A 39 -4.10 24.79 6.52
N THR A 40 -3.40 23.82 5.92
CA THR A 40 -4.01 22.85 5.00
C THR A 40 -4.96 21.91 5.74
N ALA A 41 -4.60 21.44 6.94
CA ALA A 41 -5.49 20.62 7.77
C ALA A 41 -6.76 21.37 8.18
N ASP A 42 -6.63 22.63 8.61
CA ASP A 42 -7.77 23.49 8.94
C ASP A 42 -8.67 23.70 7.71
N ALA A 43 -8.08 23.91 6.52
CA ALA A 43 -8.84 24.03 5.27
C ALA A 43 -9.56 22.72 4.87
N MET A 44 -8.94 21.56 5.09
CA MET A 44 -9.59 20.27 4.87
C MET A 44 -10.82 20.11 5.77
N LEU A 45 -10.68 20.42 7.06
CA LEU A 45 -11.73 20.35 8.09
C LEU A 45 -12.90 21.33 7.85
N GLN A 46 -12.68 22.41 7.09
CA GLN A 46 -13.72 23.36 6.71
C GLN A 46 -14.46 22.98 5.41
N SER A 47 -14.03 21.92 4.71
CA SER A 47 -14.67 21.56 3.45
C SER A 47 -16.10 21.03 3.67
N PRO A 48 -17.06 21.33 2.76
CA PRO A 48 -18.47 20.94 2.95
C PRO A 48 -18.71 19.44 3.15
N ALA A 49 -17.83 18.60 2.59
CA ALA A 49 -17.91 17.15 2.71
C ALA A 49 -17.62 16.61 4.12
N ILE A 50 -16.96 17.39 4.98
CA ILE A 50 -16.53 16.97 6.34
C ILE A 50 -17.72 16.68 7.24
N ALA A 51 -18.73 17.56 7.23
CA ALA A 51 -19.89 17.40 8.10
C ALA A 51 -20.61 16.07 7.85
N ALA A 52 -20.81 15.72 6.56
CA ALA A 52 -21.40 14.45 6.16
C ALA A 52 -20.48 13.27 6.48
N TYR A 53 -19.17 13.40 6.24
CA TYR A 53 -18.19 12.32 6.44
C TYR A 53 -18.07 11.91 7.92
N PHE A 54 -17.98 12.87 8.82
CA PHE A 54 -17.80 12.58 10.25
C PHE A 54 -19.12 12.42 11.00
N ASN A 55 -20.23 12.92 10.46
CA ASN A 55 -21.56 12.82 11.06
C ASN A 55 -21.55 13.18 12.57
N GLY A 56 -20.90 14.29 12.91
CA GLY A 56 -20.75 14.80 14.28
C GLY A 56 -19.62 14.17 15.12
N ARG A 57 -18.95 13.12 14.65
CA ARG A 57 -17.91 12.38 15.42
C ARG A 57 -16.77 13.26 15.92
N ILE A 58 -16.45 14.32 15.19
CA ILE A 58 -15.34 15.23 15.52
C ILE A 58 -15.82 16.62 15.95
N ASP A 59 -17.08 16.82 16.32
CA ASP A 59 -17.61 18.15 16.63
C ASP A 59 -17.04 18.71 17.95
N THR A 60 -16.66 17.83 18.87
CA THR A 60 -16.02 18.20 20.14
C THR A 60 -14.50 18.09 20.06
N ASN A 61 -13.77 18.81 20.92
CA ASN A 61 -12.32 18.67 21.05
C ASN A 61 -11.92 17.21 21.35
N ARG A 62 -12.64 16.55 22.26
CA ARG A 62 -12.40 15.14 22.60
C ARG A 62 -12.64 14.21 21.41
N GLY A 63 -13.75 14.37 20.69
CA GLY A 63 -14.05 13.55 19.52
C GLY A 63 -13.03 13.74 18.38
N TYR A 64 -12.58 14.97 18.15
CA TYR A 64 -11.50 15.25 17.19
C TYR A 64 -10.18 14.58 17.60
N VAL A 65 -9.77 14.72 18.85
CA VAL A 65 -8.53 14.11 19.38
C VAL A 65 -8.60 12.59 19.30
N GLU A 66 -9.68 11.96 19.79
CA GLU A 66 -9.84 10.50 19.73
C GLU A 66 -9.81 9.96 18.29
N ASN A 67 -10.39 10.69 17.32
CA ASN A 67 -10.34 10.33 15.90
C ASN A 67 -8.89 10.31 15.38
N ILE A 68 -8.14 11.40 15.57
CA ILE A 68 -6.76 11.46 15.06
C ILE A 68 -5.83 10.52 15.84
N TYR A 69 -6.06 10.32 17.14
CA TYR A 69 -5.25 9.41 17.98
C TYR A 69 -5.40 7.96 17.51
N LYS A 70 -6.63 7.52 17.27
CA LYS A 70 -6.91 6.19 16.75
C LYS A 70 -6.31 5.98 15.36
N ASN A 71 -6.43 6.98 14.48
CA ASN A 71 -5.95 6.85 13.10
C ASN A 71 -4.42 6.80 13.01
N ILE A 72 -3.73 7.64 13.78
CA ILE A 72 -2.27 7.79 13.77
C ILE A 72 -1.60 6.67 14.57
N LEU A 73 -2.05 6.47 15.82
CA LEU A 73 -1.35 5.63 16.81
C LEU A 73 -2.04 4.28 17.06
N GLY A 74 -3.26 4.08 16.55
CA GLY A 74 -4.03 2.86 16.82
C GLY A 74 -4.50 2.76 18.28
N LYS A 75 -4.49 3.87 19.02
CA LYS A 75 -4.82 3.93 20.45
C LYS A 75 -6.17 4.62 20.67
N ASP A 76 -6.93 4.16 21.65
CA ASP A 76 -8.10 4.84 22.18
C ASP A 76 -7.91 5.30 23.63
N TYR A 77 -8.95 5.94 24.18
CA TYR A 77 -8.92 6.51 25.53
C TYR A 77 -8.65 5.48 26.64
N SER A 78 -9.01 4.20 26.44
CA SER A 78 -8.74 3.16 27.43
C SER A 78 -7.26 2.79 27.50
N GLN A 79 -6.52 3.03 26.42
CA GLN A 79 -5.11 2.70 26.30
C GLN A 79 -4.21 3.87 26.70
N ASP A 80 -4.65 5.11 26.50
CA ASP A 80 -3.86 6.32 26.79
C ASP A 80 -4.72 7.54 27.17
N PRO A 81 -5.36 7.51 28.36
CA PRO A 81 -6.22 8.60 28.79
C PRO A 81 -5.45 9.91 29.02
N ASP A 82 -4.22 9.84 29.55
CA ASP A 82 -3.41 11.02 29.85
C ASP A 82 -2.92 11.70 28.58
N GLY A 83 -2.45 10.93 27.59
CA GLY A 83 -2.07 11.46 26.28
C GLY A 83 -3.24 12.16 25.58
N ILE A 84 -4.41 11.52 25.53
CA ILE A 84 -5.61 12.12 24.91
C ILE A 84 -6.04 13.38 25.66
N ASN A 85 -6.04 13.37 27.00
CA ASN A 85 -6.39 14.56 27.79
C ASN A 85 -5.40 15.72 27.58
N ALA A 86 -4.11 15.43 27.41
CA ALA A 86 -3.11 16.45 27.09
C ALA A 86 -3.40 17.13 25.73
N TRP A 87 -3.78 16.36 24.71
CA TRP A 87 -4.13 16.91 23.39
C TRP A 87 -5.47 17.66 23.39
N VAL A 88 -6.45 17.21 24.18
CA VAL A 88 -7.68 17.99 24.41
C VAL A 88 -7.35 19.31 25.07
N ARG A 89 -6.46 19.31 26.08
CA ARG A 89 -6.01 20.53 26.74
C ARG A 89 -5.27 21.47 25.79
N HIS A 90 -4.49 20.94 24.86
CA HIS A 90 -3.83 21.73 23.81
C HIS A 90 -4.85 22.55 23.00
N LEU A 91 -5.98 21.95 22.61
CA LEU A 91 -7.06 22.67 21.93
C LEU A 91 -7.76 23.70 22.83
N GLU A 92 -8.00 23.36 24.11
CA GLU A 92 -8.62 24.28 25.08
C GLU A 92 -7.78 25.52 25.38
N LEU A 93 -6.46 25.43 25.19
CA LEU A 93 -5.54 26.56 25.33
C LEU A 93 -5.56 27.51 24.12
N GLY A 94 -6.38 27.23 23.10
CA GLY A 94 -6.64 28.12 21.97
C GLY A 94 -5.89 27.77 20.69
N HIS A 95 -5.18 26.64 20.65
CA HIS A 95 -4.54 26.15 19.43
C HIS A 95 -5.56 25.65 18.42
N THR A 96 -5.27 25.80 17.12
CA THR A 96 -6.16 25.29 16.07
C THR A 96 -6.12 23.77 15.99
N ARG A 97 -7.10 23.18 15.29
CA ARG A 97 -7.14 21.74 15.02
C ARG A 97 -5.97 21.31 14.14
N GLY A 98 -5.64 22.12 13.14
CA GLY A 98 -4.48 21.92 12.27
C GLY A 98 -3.15 22.01 13.02
N GLU A 99 -2.98 23.02 13.87
CA GLU A 99 -1.78 23.15 14.72
C GLU A 99 -1.62 21.94 15.63
N THR A 100 -2.69 21.55 16.33
CA THR A 100 -2.69 20.38 17.22
C THR A 100 -2.30 19.10 16.49
N LEU A 101 -2.84 18.89 15.28
CA LEU A 101 -2.53 17.71 14.47
C LEU A 101 -1.06 17.67 14.03
N VAL A 102 -0.51 18.80 13.57
CA VAL A 102 0.89 18.88 13.15
C VAL A 102 1.83 18.69 14.33
N THR A 103 1.54 19.28 15.49
CA THR A 103 2.31 19.06 16.72
C THR A 103 2.26 17.59 17.15
N LEU A 104 1.09 16.95 17.05
CA LEU A 104 0.95 15.51 17.31
C LEU A 104 1.84 14.67 16.37
N PHE A 105 1.94 15.02 15.08
CA PHE A 105 2.86 14.33 14.16
C PHE A 105 4.33 14.46 14.56
N GLN A 106 4.72 15.64 15.06
CA GLN A 106 6.10 15.88 15.52
C GLN A 106 6.39 15.05 16.77
N VAL A 107 5.48 15.05 17.75
CA VAL A 107 5.61 14.26 18.97
C VAL A 107 5.62 12.76 18.66
N ALA A 108 4.72 12.27 17.81
CA ALA A 108 4.67 10.85 17.43
C ALA A 108 5.93 10.35 16.71
N ARG A 109 6.78 11.25 16.22
CA ARG A 109 8.06 10.95 15.55
C ARG A 109 9.27 11.29 16.41
N SER A 110 9.07 11.77 17.63
CA SER A 110 10.19 12.10 18.51
C SER A 110 10.92 10.82 18.96
N PRO A 111 12.24 10.89 19.22
CA PRO A 111 12.99 9.74 19.73
C PRO A 111 12.36 9.14 21.00
N GLU A 112 11.80 9.99 21.87
CA GLU A 112 11.15 9.59 23.11
C GLU A 112 9.86 8.81 22.84
N ALA A 113 9.02 9.27 21.91
CA ALA A 113 7.79 8.55 21.54
C ALA A 113 8.09 7.23 20.85
N ILE A 114 9.09 7.20 19.96
CA ILE A 114 9.54 5.97 19.28
C ILE A 114 10.09 4.96 20.30
N ALA A 115 10.87 5.42 21.29
CA ALA A 115 11.40 4.56 22.33
C ALA A 115 10.30 4.04 23.28
N ALA A 116 9.29 4.87 23.58
CA ALA A 116 8.17 4.50 24.44
C ALA A 116 7.23 3.48 23.78
N ASP A 117 6.96 3.62 22.48
CA ASP A 117 6.10 2.70 21.73
C ASP A 117 6.56 2.55 20.27
N PRO A 118 7.55 1.67 20.01
CA PRO A 118 8.08 1.46 18.66
C PRO A 118 7.03 0.87 17.71
N THR A 119 6.03 0.15 18.24
CA THR A 119 4.97 -0.44 17.42
C THR A 119 4.04 0.64 16.88
N ALA A 120 3.54 1.54 17.74
CA ALA A 120 2.69 2.65 17.30
C ALA A 120 3.44 3.59 16.34
N ALA A 121 4.72 3.86 16.61
CA ALA A 121 5.56 4.65 15.70
C ALA A 121 5.68 4.00 14.31
N ALA A 122 5.92 2.68 14.26
CA ALA A 122 5.99 1.93 13.00
C ALA A 122 4.65 1.90 12.26
N VAL A 123 3.52 1.74 12.97
CA VAL A 123 2.17 1.82 12.38
C VAL A 123 1.97 3.19 11.71
N PHE A 124 2.30 4.28 12.40
CA PHE A 124 2.14 5.63 11.85
C PHE A 124 3.02 5.86 10.62
N ALA A 125 4.28 5.44 10.69
CA ALA A 125 5.22 5.52 9.57
C ALA A 125 4.71 4.73 8.36
N ASN A 126 4.25 3.49 8.58
CA ASN A 126 3.75 2.64 7.51
C ASN A 126 2.46 3.19 6.89
N LYS A 127 1.47 3.61 7.68
CA LYS A 127 0.25 4.24 7.14
C LYS A 127 0.57 5.47 6.29
N THR A 128 1.50 6.30 6.74
CA THR A 128 1.97 7.47 5.99
C THR A 128 2.61 7.08 4.65
N ALA A 129 3.49 6.07 4.67
CA ALA A 129 4.16 5.59 3.46
C ALA A 129 3.18 4.96 2.47
N ILE A 130 2.22 4.17 2.96
CA ILE A 130 1.17 3.55 2.16
C ILE A 130 0.25 4.60 1.53
N ALA A 131 -0.15 5.63 2.28
CA ALA A 131 -0.96 6.71 1.71
C ALA A 131 -0.24 7.48 0.60
N ALA A 132 1.07 7.74 0.75
CA ALA A 132 1.86 8.36 -0.30
C ALA A 132 2.03 7.44 -1.52
N TYR A 133 2.29 6.15 -1.29
CA TYR A 133 2.43 5.14 -2.35
C TYR A 133 1.14 4.98 -3.15
N MET A 134 0.00 4.95 -2.46
CA MET A 134 -1.32 4.84 -3.09
C MET A 134 -1.61 6.02 -4.02
N ALA A 135 -1.31 7.25 -3.59
CA ALA A 135 -1.48 8.43 -4.42
C ALA A 135 -0.52 8.49 -5.63
N GLU A 136 0.64 7.85 -5.54
CA GLU A 136 1.58 7.70 -6.66
C GLU A 136 1.05 6.70 -7.69
N LYS A 137 0.56 5.54 -7.23
CA LYS A 137 0.14 4.43 -8.11
C LYS A 137 -1.24 4.60 -8.71
N ILE A 138 -2.17 5.18 -7.95
CA ILE A 138 -3.54 5.39 -8.38
C ILE A 138 -3.75 6.88 -8.56
N THR A 139 -3.52 7.35 -9.79
CA THR A 139 -3.53 8.77 -10.12
C THR A 139 -4.93 9.37 -10.09
N ASP A 140 -5.94 8.57 -10.37
CA ASP A 140 -7.35 8.98 -10.36
C ASP A 140 -8.25 7.78 -10.04
N ILE A 141 -9.49 8.05 -9.66
CA ILE A 141 -10.53 7.04 -9.42
C ILE A 141 -11.74 7.43 -10.26
N GLU A 142 -12.30 6.48 -11.00
CA GLU A 142 -13.52 6.74 -11.76
C GLU A 142 -14.71 6.96 -10.82
N SER A 143 -15.53 7.96 -11.14
CA SER A 143 -16.82 8.15 -10.46
C SER A 143 -17.84 7.12 -10.96
N ASP A 144 -18.78 6.73 -10.12
CA ASP A 144 -19.93 5.88 -10.47
C ASP A 144 -20.96 6.54 -11.43
N GLY A 145 -20.63 7.68 -12.03
CA GLY A 145 -21.53 8.50 -12.86
C GLY A 145 -22.53 9.33 -12.06
N SER A 146 -22.65 9.12 -10.75
CA SER A 146 -23.44 9.93 -9.81
C SER A 146 -22.58 10.88 -8.98
N GLY A 147 -21.26 10.93 -9.26
CA GLY A 147 -20.29 11.74 -8.55
C GLY A 147 -19.74 11.09 -7.28
N ASN A 148 -20.05 9.81 -7.01
CA ASN A 148 -19.42 9.08 -5.90
C ASN A 148 -18.18 8.35 -6.38
N PHE A 149 -17.18 8.30 -5.51
CA PHE A 149 -15.94 7.58 -5.74
C PHE A 149 -15.85 6.41 -4.77
N ASN A 150 -15.40 5.24 -5.26
CA ASN A 150 -15.22 4.07 -4.42
C ASN A 150 -13.89 4.14 -3.64
N TYR A 151 -13.96 4.73 -2.46
CA TYR A 151 -12.83 4.85 -1.55
C TYR A 151 -12.68 3.68 -0.57
N ALA A 152 -13.55 2.66 -0.63
CA ALA A 152 -13.50 1.54 0.31
C ALA A 152 -12.15 0.79 0.29
N PRO A 153 -11.52 0.51 -0.87
CA PRO A 153 -10.18 -0.11 -0.89
C PRO A 153 -9.11 0.76 -0.24
N PHE A 154 -9.19 2.09 -0.41
CA PHE A 154 -8.24 3.05 0.14
C PHE A 154 -8.34 3.14 1.67
N GLN A 155 -9.56 3.01 2.20
CA GLN A 155 -9.81 2.95 3.64
C GLN A 155 -9.33 1.62 4.20
N GLN A 156 -9.73 0.50 3.60
CA GLN A 156 -9.37 -0.83 4.06
C GLN A 156 -7.86 -1.05 4.11
N ILE A 157 -7.12 -0.57 3.11
CA ILE A 157 -5.66 -0.67 3.07
C ILE A 157 -5.03 0.11 4.23
N ILE A 158 -5.46 1.35 4.49
CA ILE A 158 -4.94 2.13 5.63
C ILE A 158 -5.37 1.53 6.97
N GLU A 159 -6.61 1.07 7.10
CA GLU A 159 -7.15 0.44 8.31
C GLU A 159 -6.37 -0.81 8.70
N THR A 160 -6.01 -1.63 7.72
CA THR A 160 -5.29 -2.89 7.95
C THR A 160 -3.78 -2.72 7.92
N THR A 161 -3.24 -1.53 7.65
CA THR A 161 -1.81 -1.25 7.73
C THR A 161 -1.36 -1.24 9.19
N ASN A 162 -0.32 -2.00 9.49
CA ASN A 162 0.25 -2.16 10.83
C ASN A 162 1.78 -2.02 10.81
N SER A 163 2.46 -2.36 11.90
CA SER A 163 3.91 -2.18 12.06
C SER A 163 4.76 -3.11 11.19
N THR A 164 4.21 -4.19 10.61
CA THR A 164 4.99 -5.24 9.95
C THR A 164 4.58 -5.55 8.50
N ASN A 165 3.46 -5.01 8.01
CA ASN A 165 2.89 -5.39 6.71
C ASN A 165 3.05 -4.35 5.59
N LEU A 166 4.06 -3.48 5.66
CA LEU A 166 4.28 -2.42 4.67
C LEU A 166 4.32 -2.96 3.22
N GLU A 167 5.12 -3.98 2.95
CA GLU A 167 5.26 -4.53 1.60
C GLU A 167 4.00 -5.28 1.15
N GLU A 168 3.25 -5.92 2.07
CA GLU A 168 1.95 -6.52 1.75
C GLU A 168 0.94 -5.46 1.30
N GLN A 169 0.92 -4.30 1.95
CA GLN A 169 0.00 -3.21 1.61
C GLN A 169 0.40 -2.51 0.30
N LYS A 170 1.70 -2.40 0.00
CA LYS A 170 2.16 -1.95 -1.32
C LYS A 170 1.75 -2.93 -2.42
N ALA A 171 1.87 -4.23 -2.19
CA ALA A 171 1.45 -5.25 -3.15
C ALA A 171 -0.05 -5.14 -3.47
N LYS A 172 -0.89 -4.90 -2.46
CA LYS A 172 -2.33 -4.65 -2.67
C LYS A 172 -2.60 -3.38 -3.46
N ILE A 173 -1.82 -2.31 -3.23
CA ILE A 173 -1.91 -1.07 -4.03
C ILE A 173 -1.54 -1.33 -5.48
N ASP A 174 -0.46 -2.07 -5.73
CA ASP A 174 -0.03 -2.41 -7.09
C ASP A 174 -1.08 -3.27 -7.81
N GLN A 175 -1.64 -4.27 -7.13
CA GLN A 175 -2.76 -5.06 -7.66
C GLN A 175 -3.97 -4.19 -7.99
N LEU A 176 -4.35 -3.25 -7.09
CA LEU A 176 -5.46 -2.34 -7.33
C LEU A 176 -5.22 -1.41 -8.52
N ALA A 177 -3.98 -0.91 -8.66
CA ALA A 177 -3.59 -0.06 -9.79
C ALA A 177 -3.56 -0.84 -11.12
N ASP A 178 -3.14 -2.10 -11.10
CA ASP A 178 -3.15 -2.96 -12.28
C ASP A 178 -4.58 -3.36 -12.68
N ALA A 179 -5.45 -3.72 -11.73
CA ALA A 179 -6.85 -4.04 -12.03
C ALA A 179 -7.66 -2.88 -12.61
N ALA A 180 -7.19 -1.64 -12.44
CA ALA A 180 -7.81 -0.48 -13.09
C ALA A 180 -7.50 -0.41 -14.60
N LYS A 181 -6.53 -1.18 -15.11
CA LYS A 181 -6.21 -1.22 -16.53
C LYS A 181 -7.20 -2.13 -17.28
N PRO A 182 -7.60 -1.77 -18.51
CA PRO A 182 -8.42 -2.64 -19.34
C PRO A 182 -7.79 -4.03 -19.52
N GLY A 183 -8.60 -5.08 -19.46
CA GLY A 183 -8.14 -6.46 -19.67
C GLY A 183 -7.43 -7.11 -18.47
N SER A 184 -7.06 -6.32 -17.46
CA SER A 184 -6.30 -6.83 -16.31
C SER A 184 -7.09 -7.73 -15.37
N LYS A 185 -6.40 -8.74 -14.82
CA LYS A 185 -6.95 -9.69 -13.85
C LYS A 185 -5.97 -9.91 -12.70
N ILE A 186 -6.49 -10.15 -11.51
CA ILE A 186 -5.68 -10.43 -10.33
C ILE A 186 -5.94 -11.87 -9.91
N PHE A 187 -4.88 -12.60 -9.57
CA PHE A 187 -4.99 -13.90 -8.93
C PHE A 187 -5.55 -13.76 -7.50
N THR A 188 -6.33 -14.76 -7.07
CA THR A 188 -6.89 -14.87 -5.73
C THR A 188 -6.19 -15.98 -4.96
N THR A 189 -6.48 -16.17 -3.68
CA THR A 189 -5.96 -17.32 -2.92
C THR A 189 -6.65 -18.64 -3.27
N GLY A 190 -7.71 -18.59 -4.09
CA GLY A 190 -8.39 -19.76 -4.60
C GLY A 190 -7.67 -20.35 -5.81
N VAL A 191 -8.20 -21.45 -6.36
CA VAL A 191 -7.74 -21.96 -7.65
C VAL A 191 -8.34 -21.08 -8.75
N ASP A 192 -7.48 -20.45 -9.53
CA ASP A 192 -7.87 -19.51 -10.57
C ASP A 192 -7.81 -20.15 -11.98
N THR A 193 -8.73 -19.70 -12.83
CA THR A 193 -8.72 -19.95 -14.28
C THR A 193 -8.87 -18.62 -14.99
N LEU A 194 -7.73 -17.99 -15.27
CA LEU A 194 -7.65 -16.67 -15.88
C LEU A 194 -7.43 -16.79 -17.38
N LYS A 195 -8.09 -15.89 -18.12
CA LYS A 195 -7.97 -15.78 -19.56
C LYS A 195 -7.90 -14.31 -19.95
N GLY A 196 -6.95 -13.92 -20.77
CA GLY A 196 -6.84 -12.57 -21.31
C GLY A 196 -7.85 -12.28 -22.41
N THR A 197 -7.53 -11.28 -23.19
CA THR A 197 -8.19 -10.78 -24.38
C THR A 197 -7.25 -10.90 -25.57
N GLU A 198 -7.62 -10.37 -26.74
CA GLU A 198 -6.71 -10.33 -27.90
C GLU A 198 -5.79 -9.09 -27.90
N GLY A 199 -5.80 -8.31 -26.82
CA GLY A 199 -4.95 -7.14 -26.63
C GLY A 199 -4.13 -7.27 -25.36
N ASP A 200 -3.20 -6.32 -25.17
CA ASP A 200 -2.24 -6.35 -24.07
C ASP A 200 -2.92 -6.34 -22.69
N ASP A 201 -2.81 -7.45 -21.96
CA ASP A 201 -3.34 -7.59 -20.62
C ASP A 201 -2.25 -7.52 -19.54
N THR A 202 -2.67 -7.24 -18.31
CA THR A 202 -1.81 -7.34 -17.12
C THR A 202 -2.43 -8.26 -16.09
N PHE A 203 -1.65 -9.24 -15.65
CA PHE A 203 -2.00 -10.18 -14.60
C PHE A 203 -1.12 -9.92 -13.38
N SER A 204 -1.72 -9.88 -12.20
CA SER A 204 -0.96 -9.61 -10.96
C SER A 204 -1.19 -10.67 -9.90
N ALA A 205 -0.10 -11.15 -9.31
CA ALA A 205 -0.10 -12.16 -8.26
C ALA A 205 0.85 -11.79 -7.11
N VAL A 206 0.53 -12.32 -5.93
CA VAL A 206 1.41 -12.31 -4.75
C VAL A 206 1.85 -13.74 -4.46
N TYR A 207 3.15 -13.95 -4.32
CA TYR A 207 3.74 -15.21 -3.92
C TYR A 207 4.41 -15.07 -2.56
N TYR A 208 3.98 -15.85 -1.58
CA TYR A 208 4.56 -15.88 -0.25
C TYR A 208 5.65 -16.95 -0.16
N SER A 209 6.90 -16.51 0.03
CA SER A 209 8.07 -17.38 0.10
C SER A 209 8.33 -17.82 1.54
N GLY A 210 8.15 -19.09 1.86
CA GLY A 210 8.38 -19.69 3.18
C GLY A 210 7.19 -20.50 3.67
N ASP A 211 7.22 -20.90 4.94
CA ASP A 211 6.31 -21.88 5.56
C ASP A 211 5.36 -21.26 6.62
N GLY A 212 5.24 -19.93 6.65
CA GLY A 212 4.29 -19.26 7.54
C GLY A 212 2.83 -19.34 7.08
N ASP A 213 1.95 -18.64 7.80
CA ASP A 213 0.49 -18.76 7.64
C ASP A 213 -0.09 -18.00 6.44
N LYS A 214 0.74 -17.32 5.64
CA LYS A 214 0.29 -16.57 4.47
C LYS A 214 0.12 -17.50 3.27
N THR A 215 -0.92 -17.24 2.48
CA THR A 215 -1.25 -18.03 1.29
C THR A 215 -0.96 -17.21 0.03
N SER A 216 -0.16 -17.75 -0.87
CA SER A 216 0.09 -17.18 -2.20
C SER A 216 -1.22 -17.11 -3.00
N THR A 217 -1.32 -16.11 -3.88
CA THR A 217 -2.39 -16.07 -4.89
C THR A 217 -2.01 -16.84 -6.14
N LEU A 218 -0.71 -17.03 -6.40
CA LEU A 218 -0.24 -17.87 -7.51
C LEU A 218 0.24 -19.21 -6.98
N SER A 219 -0.31 -20.27 -7.55
CA SER A 219 -0.08 -21.66 -7.21
C SER A 219 0.00 -22.53 -8.46
N SER A 220 0.57 -23.72 -8.34
CA SER A 220 0.70 -24.66 -9.45
C SER A 220 -0.64 -25.22 -9.96
N LEU A 221 -1.75 -24.95 -9.27
CA LEU A 221 -3.09 -25.34 -9.67
C LEU A 221 -3.78 -24.30 -10.54
N ASP A 222 -3.23 -23.09 -10.60
CA ASP A 222 -3.83 -22.01 -11.36
C ASP A 222 -3.51 -22.14 -12.85
N THR A 223 -4.43 -21.66 -13.67
CA THR A 223 -4.26 -21.60 -15.13
C THR A 223 -4.40 -20.17 -15.60
N LEU A 224 -3.49 -19.76 -16.48
CA LEU A 224 -3.48 -18.45 -17.11
C LEU A 224 -3.14 -18.60 -18.59
N ASP A 225 -4.01 -18.07 -19.43
CA ASP A 225 -3.80 -17.93 -20.86
C ASP A 225 -3.99 -16.46 -21.23
N GLY A 226 -2.90 -15.73 -21.54
CA GLY A 226 -2.99 -14.32 -21.97
C GLY A 226 -3.71 -14.14 -23.31
N LEU A 227 -3.87 -15.21 -24.09
CA LEU A 227 -4.35 -15.22 -25.47
C LEU A 227 -3.40 -14.49 -26.44
N GLY A 228 -3.77 -13.31 -26.91
CA GLY A 228 -3.06 -12.59 -27.94
C GLY A 228 -2.79 -11.17 -27.48
N GLY A 229 -1.68 -10.59 -27.91
CA GLY A 229 -1.23 -9.29 -27.42
C GLY A 229 0.20 -9.38 -26.89
N LYS A 230 0.59 -8.39 -26.09
CA LYS A 230 1.81 -8.40 -25.29
C LYS A 230 1.45 -8.44 -23.82
N ASP A 231 1.25 -9.64 -23.33
CA ASP A 231 0.73 -9.86 -21.99
C ASP A 231 1.83 -9.79 -20.94
N THR A 232 1.45 -9.31 -19.75
CA THR A 232 2.38 -9.14 -18.64
C THR A 232 1.88 -9.87 -17.41
N LEU A 233 2.67 -10.80 -16.87
CA LEU A 233 2.48 -11.35 -15.54
C LEU A 233 3.42 -10.64 -14.55
N LYS A 234 2.84 -10.05 -13.52
CA LYS A 234 3.55 -9.43 -12.39
C LYS A 234 3.42 -10.31 -11.15
N VAL A 235 4.55 -10.71 -10.60
CA VAL A 235 4.61 -11.51 -9.37
C VAL A 235 5.33 -10.71 -8.29
N THR A 236 4.61 -10.34 -7.25
CA THR A 236 5.20 -9.77 -6.03
C THR A 236 5.50 -10.87 -5.04
N VAL A 237 6.77 -11.09 -4.74
CA VAL A 237 7.25 -12.09 -3.80
C VAL A 237 7.41 -11.45 -2.42
N LEU A 238 6.69 -11.95 -1.42
CA LEU A 238 6.74 -11.46 -0.04
C LEU A 238 7.27 -12.56 0.88
N LYS A 239 7.87 -12.19 2.01
CA LYS A 239 8.32 -13.18 2.99
C LYS A 239 7.12 -13.88 3.66
N ASN A 240 7.26 -15.16 3.95
CA ASN A 240 6.33 -15.91 4.76
C ASN A 240 7.08 -16.50 5.97
N GLY A 241 6.65 -16.13 7.18
CA GLY A 241 7.43 -16.41 8.39
C GLY A 241 8.79 -15.72 8.37
N SER A 242 9.84 -16.45 8.76
CA SER A 242 11.21 -15.93 8.86
C SER A 242 12.05 -16.10 7.60
N ASN A 243 11.44 -16.60 6.52
CA ASN A 243 12.18 -16.90 5.30
C ASN A 243 12.66 -15.63 4.58
N SER A 244 13.94 -15.58 4.21
CA SER A 244 14.58 -14.43 3.59
C SER A 244 15.16 -14.74 2.20
N GLN A 245 14.81 -15.89 1.63
CA GLN A 245 15.30 -16.33 0.34
C GLN A 245 14.22 -17.09 -0.45
N LEU A 246 14.10 -16.82 -1.75
CA LEU A 246 13.26 -17.56 -2.68
C LEU A 246 14.15 -18.38 -3.61
N ASP A 247 13.86 -19.67 -3.76
CA ASP A 247 14.33 -20.44 -4.92
C ASP A 247 13.43 -20.15 -6.12
N LEU A 248 13.99 -19.70 -7.23
CA LEU A 248 13.21 -19.34 -8.41
C LEU A 248 12.46 -20.53 -9.02
N ASP A 249 12.91 -21.75 -8.77
CA ASP A 249 12.19 -22.97 -9.17
C ASP A 249 10.79 -23.05 -8.54
N ASN A 250 10.58 -22.41 -7.38
CA ASN A 250 9.27 -22.34 -6.75
C ASN A 250 8.29 -21.47 -7.55
N ILE A 251 8.78 -20.38 -8.17
CA ILE A 251 7.96 -19.52 -9.04
C ILE A 251 7.66 -20.23 -10.35
N ASP A 252 8.66 -20.89 -10.95
CA ASP A 252 8.44 -21.71 -12.15
C ASP A 252 7.37 -22.79 -11.89
N ASN A 253 7.46 -23.47 -10.75
CA ASN A 253 6.49 -24.46 -10.34
C ASN A 253 5.08 -23.87 -10.15
N ALA A 254 4.98 -22.69 -9.54
CA ALA A 254 3.71 -21.99 -9.38
C ALA A 254 3.13 -21.54 -10.73
N MET A 255 3.99 -21.25 -11.72
CA MET A 255 3.60 -20.83 -13.07
C MET A 255 3.39 -21.98 -14.06
N ARG A 256 3.25 -23.24 -13.60
CA ARG A 256 3.12 -24.39 -14.50
C ARG A 256 1.96 -24.25 -15.49
N GLY A 257 0.82 -23.73 -15.05
CA GLY A 257 -0.36 -23.50 -15.88
C GLY A 257 -0.40 -22.16 -16.62
N VAL A 258 0.69 -21.37 -16.60
CA VAL A 258 0.80 -20.08 -17.30
C VAL A 258 1.26 -20.30 -18.74
N THR A 259 0.55 -19.68 -19.68
CA THR A 259 0.76 -19.71 -21.14
C THR A 259 0.44 -18.35 -21.77
N ASN A 260 1.02 -18.08 -22.94
CA ASN A 260 0.81 -16.84 -23.71
C ASN A 260 1.05 -15.60 -22.84
N ILE A 261 2.26 -15.50 -22.30
CA ILE A 261 2.74 -14.31 -21.59
C ILE A 261 4.08 -13.94 -22.20
N GLU A 262 4.22 -12.69 -22.64
CA GLU A 262 5.45 -12.19 -23.25
C GLU A 262 6.34 -11.52 -22.20
N ASN A 263 5.77 -11.01 -21.11
CA ASN A 263 6.52 -10.25 -20.10
C ASN A 263 6.30 -10.81 -18.70
N LEU A 264 7.39 -11.18 -18.02
CA LEU A 264 7.36 -11.56 -16.61
C LEU A 264 8.13 -10.54 -15.77
N GLU A 265 7.42 -9.92 -14.82
CA GLU A 265 8.02 -9.03 -13.82
C GLU A 265 7.94 -9.68 -12.43
N ILE A 266 9.10 -9.92 -11.81
CA ILE A 266 9.19 -10.41 -10.43
C ILE A 266 9.78 -9.31 -9.56
N ARG A 267 9.07 -8.91 -8.51
CA ARG A 267 9.56 -8.00 -7.47
C ARG A 267 9.54 -8.72 -6.14
N SER A 268 10.67 -8.81 -5.47
CA SER A 268 10.81 -9.64 -4.28
C SER A 268 11.21 -8.82 -3.05
N GLU A 269 10.60 -9.10 -1.90
CA GLU A 269 11.02 -8.65 -0.57
C GLU A 269 12.21 -9.50 -0.06
N VAL A 270 12.42 -10.69 -0.63
CA VAL A 270 13.46 -11.64 -0.23
C VAL A 270 14.54 -11.80 -1.31
N THR A 271 15.74 -12.22 -0.91
CA THR A 271 16.81 -12.51 -1.88
C THR A 271 16.40 -13.65 -2.82
N ILE A 272 16.84 -13.63 -4.08
CA ILE A 272 16.52 -14.68 -5.04
C ILE A 272 17.75 -15.56 -5.29
N LYS A 273 17.53 -16.87 -5.14
CA LYS A 273 18.41 -17.94 -5.61
C LYS A 273 17.96 -18.32 -7.02
N ALA A 274 18.87 -18.26 -7.97
CA ALA A 274 18.60 -18.63 -9.35
C ALA A 274 19.74 -19.49 -9.89
N PRO A 275 19.49 -20.45 -10.79
CA PRO A 275 20.57 -21.11 -11.52
C PRO A 275 21.31 -20.11 -12.44
N VAL A 276 22.58 -20.37 -12.78
CA VAL A 276 23.31 -19.54 -13.77
C VAL A 276 22.64 -19.58 -15.14
N ALA A 277 22.72 -18.47 -15.90
CA ALA A 277 22.42 -18.50 -17.32
C ALA A 277 23.34 -19.51 -18.05
N PRO A 278 22.83 -20.35 -18.98
CA PRO A 278 21.54 -20.28 -19.67
C PRO A 278 20.39 -21.11 -19.04
N VAL A 279 20.63 -21.85 -17.95
CA VAL A 279 19.62 -22.74 -17.32
C VAL A 279 18.43 -21.93 -16.79
N LEU A 280 18.68 -20.73 -16.28
CA LEU A 280 17.65 -19.78 -15.84
C LEU A 280 16.58 -19.51 -16.90
N MET A 281 17.01 -19.19 -18.12
CA MET A 281 16.13 -18.92 -19.26
C MET A 281 15.38 -20.18 -19.70
N SER A 282 15.98 -21.35 -19.54
CA SER A 282 15.35 -22.63 -19.91
C SER A 282 14.26 -23.09 -18.93
N LYS A 283 14.37 -22.71 -17.64
CA LYS A 283 13.39 -23.08 -16.62
C LYS A 283 12.13 -22.22 -16.71
N LEU A 284 12.28 -20.89 -16.76
CA LEU A 284 11.16 -19.95 -16.98
C LEU A 284 10.68 -19.88 -18.44
N ASN A 285 11.11 -20.82 -19.31
CA ASN A 285 10.86 -20.78 -20.74
C ASN A 285 9.36 -21.02 -21.04
N LYS A 286 8.62 -19.92 -21.07
CA LYS A 286 7.16 -19.87 -21.33
C LYS A 286 6.83 -19.05 -22.58
N GLY A 287 7.80 -18.85 -23.47
CA GLY A 287 7.66 -17.94 -24.61
C GLY A 287 7.84 -16.46 -24.24
N LEU A 288 8.50 -16.17 -23.11
CA LEU A 288 8.76 -14.81 -22.65
C LEU A 288 9.68 -14.05 -23.62
N ASP A 289 9.26 -12.86 -24.03
CA ASP A 289 10.10 -11.86 -24.69
C ASP A 289 10.96 -11.11 -23.66
N ASN A 290 10.41 -10.83 -22.48
CA ASN A 290 11.07 -10.06 -21.42
C ASN A 290 10.93 -10.71 -20.05
N LEU A 291 12.05 -10.73 -19.31
CA LEU A 291 12.11 -11.12 -17.90
C LEU A 291 12.77 -9.99 -17.10
N SER A 292 12.04 -9.45 -16.13
CA SER A 292 12.53 -8.45 -15.18
C SER A 292 12.45 -8.99 -13.77
N ILE A 293 13.58 -9.03 -13.05
CA ILE A 293 13.64 -9.49 -11.66
C ILE A 293 14.28 -8.39 -10.82
N THR A 294 13.59 -7.96 -9.77
CA THR A 294 14.08 -7.02 -8.76
C THR A 294 14.02 -7.68 -7.39
N SER A 295 15.16 -7.75 -6.68
CA SER A 295 15.26 -8.32 -5.33
C SER A 295 16.28 -7.55 -4.47
N PRO A 296 16.27 -7.67 -3.14
CA PRO A 296 17.35 -7.20 -2.29
C PRO A 296 18.65 -7.95 -2.63
N GLY A 297 19.73 -7.18 -2.78
CA GLY A 297 21.05 -7.72 -3.12
C GLY A 297 21.14 -8.29 -4.55
N ASP A 298 22.33 -8.77 -4.89
CA ASP A 298 22.55 -9.41 -6.19
C ASP A 298 21.80 -10.76 -6.26
N ILE A 299 21.30 -11.10 -7.45
CA ILE A 299 20.72 -12.41 -7.70
C ILE A 299 21.83 -13.45 -7.54
N LYS A 300 21.69 -14.35 -6.55
CA LYS A 300 22.68 -15.40 -6.29
C LYS A 300 22.52 -16.49 -7.34
N LEU A 301 23.48 -16.55 -8.26
CA LEU A 301 23.54 -17.58 -9.30
C LEU A 301 24.16 -18.87 -8.73
N GLU A 302 23.48 -20.00 -8.88
CA GLU A 302 24.00 -21.33 -8.54
C GLU A 302 24.56 -22.02 -9.77
N THR A 303 25.83 -22.42 -9.68
CA THR A 303 26.46 -23.36 -10.63
C THR A 303 26.16 -24.79 -10.19
N ASP A 304 25.54 -25.59 -11.05
CA ASP A 304 25.46 -27.04 -10.86
C ASP A 304 26.88 -27.57 -10.64
N THR A 305 27.18 -28.00 -9.42
CA THR A 305 28.45 -28.61 -9.09
C THR A 305 28.29 -30.13 -9.19
N LYS A 306 28.37 -30.61 -10.44
CA LYS A 306 28.48 -32.01 -10.90
C LYS A 306 27.26 -32.92 -10.79
#